data_AF-A0A2D5H0Z7-F1
#
_entry.id   AF-A0A2D5H0Z7-F1
#
_cell.length_a   1.000
_cell.length_b   1.000
_cell.length_c   1.000
_cell.angle_alpha   90.00
_cell.angle_beta   90.00
_cell.angle_gamma   90.00
#
_symmetry.space_group_name_H-M   'P 1'
#
loop_
_entity.id
_entity.type
_entity.pdbx_description
1 polymer ?
#
loop_
_entity_poly.entity_id
_entity_poly.type
_entity_poly.pdbx_seq_one_letter_code
_entity_poly.pdbx_strand_id
1 'polypeptide(L)' 'MHHSVRSTFMPPYQSIEECVISFAPGAWRDCTYSFGSPHQGGLHMGMADGAVRFVSENINLSTWRYLGSMGDGEVLGEF' A
#
# COMPACT_ATOMS: atom_id res chain seq x y z
N MET A 1 -2.38 -13.64 17.76
CA MET A 1 -1.83 -13.39 16.42
C MET A 1 -2.23 -11.96 16.07
N HIS A 2 -1.31 -10.99 16.18
CA HIS A 2 -1.59 -9.60 15.79
C HIS A 2 -1.45 -9.52 14.27
N HIS A 3 -2.57 -9.50 13.57
CA HIS A 3 -2.55 -9.24 12.13
C HIS A 3 -2.32 -7.74 11.94
N SER A 4 -1.39 -7.38 11.06
CA SER A 4 -1.30 -6.00 10.56
C SER A 4 -2.69 -5.59 10.06
N VAL A 5 -3.23 -4.49 10.57
CA VAL A 5 -4.47 -3.90 10.04
C VAL A 5 -4.28 -3.42 8.60
N ARG A 6 -3.03 -3.15 8.19
CA ARG A 6 -2.70 -2.68 6.84
C ARG A 6 -2.49 -3.84 5.87
N SER A 7 -3.05 -3.70 4.67
CA SER A 7 -3.05 -4.70 3.61
C SER A 7 -2.76 -4.09 2.24
N THR A 8 -2.08 -4.86 1.37
CA THR A 8 -1.89 -4.50 -0.04
C THR A 8 -3.16 -4.68 -0.88
N PHE A 9 -4.25 -5.21 -0.29
CA PHE A 9 -5.54 -5.27 -0.97
C PHE A 9 -6.10 -3.89 -1.29
N MET A 10 -5.86 -2.92 -0.40
CA MET A 10 -6.21 -1.51 -0.59
C MET A 10 -5.03 -0.75 -1.23
N PRO A 11 -5.27 0.24 -2.10
CA PRO A 11 -4.21 1.05 -2.69
C PRO A 11 -3.44 1.85 -1.61
N PRO A 12 -2.19 2.27 -1.88
CA PRO A 12 -1.49 3.17 -0.97
C PRO A 12 -2.24 4.50 -0.84
N TYR A 13 -2.27 5.08 0.37
CA TYR A 13 -2.80 6.45 0.51
C TYR A 13 -1.76 7.48 0.03
N GLN A 14 -2.24 8.57 -0.56
CA GLN A 14 -1.44 9.56 -1.29
C GLN A 14 -1.27 10.89 -0.55
N SER A 15 -2.06 11.15 0.49
CA SER A 15 -1.90 12.35 1.32
C SER A 15 -2.49 12.21 2.72
N ILE A 16 -2.12 13.14 3.61
CA ILE A 16 -2.70 13.22 4.95
C ILE A 16 -4.21 13.51 4.93
N GLU A 17 -4.70 14.23 3.92
CA GLU A 17 -6.13 14.51 3.74
C GLU A 17 -6.94 13.23 3.51
N GLU A 18 -6.38 12.31 2.72
CA GLU A 18 -6.96 10.97 2.51
C GLU A 18 -6.91 10.10 3.77
N CYS A 19 -5.96 10.38 4.66
CA CYS A 19 -5.81 9.65 5.90
C CYS A 19 -6.73 10.16 7.01
N VAL A 20 -7.01 11.46 7.05
CA VAL A 20 -7.72 12.10 8.16
C VAL A 20 -9.19 12.38 7.83
N ILE A 21 -9.56 12.48 6.55
CA ILE A 21 -10.87 13.04 6.16
C ILE A 21 -11.58 12.18 5.10
N SER A 22 -12.27 11.13 5.56
CA SER A 22 -13.38 10.58 4.80
C SER A 22 -14.56 10.19 5.70
N PHE A 23 -15.41 11.17 6.03
CA PHE A 23 -16.73 10.94 6.62
C PHE A 23 -17.79 10.56 5.57
N ALA A 24 -17.37 10.26 4.34
CA ALA A 24 -18.28 9.92 3.26
C ALA A 24 -18.75 8.45 3.40
N PRO A 25 -20.06 8.17 3.47
CA PRO A 25 -20.57 6.80 3.47
C PRO A 25 -20.17 6.11 2.16
N GLY A 26 -19.36 5.05 2.25
CA GLY A 26 -18.87 4.30 1.08
C GLY A 26 -17.43 4.62 0.63
N ALA A 27 -16.72 5.52 1.32
CA ALA A 27 -15.31 5.74 1.07
C ALA A 27 -14.46 4.74 1.86
N TRP A 28 -13.96 3.71 1.18
CA TRP A 28 -12.96 2.76 1.69
C TRP A 28 -11.56 3.40 1.85
N ARG A 29 -11.49 4.60 2.42
CA ARG A 29 -10.26 5.37 2.56
C ARG A 29 -9.98 5.57 4.03
N ASP A 30 -9.71 4.45 4.66
CA ASP A 30 -9.17 4.44 5.99
C ASP A 30 -7.70 4.07 5.84
N CYS A 31 -6.82 5.08 5.93
CA CYS A 31 -5.38 4.86 6.01
C CYS A 31 -4.98 3.94 7.18
N THR A 32 -5.91 3.61 8.07
CA THR A 32 -5.77 2.51 9.04
C THR A 32 -5.54 1.17 8.37
N TYR A 33 -6.18 0.90 7.22
CA TYR A 33 -6.09 -0.37 6.51
C TYR A 33 -5.19 -0.36 5.27
N SER A 34 -4.71 0.82 4.87
CA SER A 34 -3.81 0.99 3.72
C SER A 34 -2.38 1.28 4.18
N PHE A 35 -1.38 0.79 3.44
CA PHE A 35 -0.01 1.31 3.57
C PHE A 35 0.09 2.69 2.90
N GLY A 36 1.10 3.48 3.25
CA GLY A 36 1.28 4.82 2.67
C GLY A 36 2.12 5.73 3.56
N SER A 37 2.37 6.93 3.05
CA SER A 37 3.12 7.99 3.73
C SER A 37 2.37 9.32 3.58
N PRO A 38 2.40 10.21 4.59
CA PRO A 38 1.86 11.56 4.43
C PRO A 38 2.78 12.46 3.56
N HIS A 39 4.01 12.00 3.27
CA HIS A 39 4.93 12.69 2.37
C HIS A 39 4.57 12.37 0.93
N GLN A 40 4.63 13.39 0.08
CA GLN A 40 4.30 13.29 -1.33
C GLN A 40 5.17 12.26 -2.06
N GLY A 41 4.55 11.46 -2.93
CA GLY A 41 5.21 10.65 -3.93
C GLY A 41 5.23 9.15 -3.61
N GLY A 42 5.09 8.74 -2.34
CA GLY A 42 5.06 7.33 -1.97
C GLY A 42 5.67 7.00 -0.62
N LEU A 43 6.04 5.74 -0.42
CA LEU A 43 6.63 5.22 0.81
C LEU A 43 7.81 4.30 0.55
N HIS A 44 8.69 4.13 1.54
CA HIS A 44 9.68 3.06 1.53
C HIS A 44 9.12 1.81 2.21
N MET A 45 9.31 0.64 1.60
CA MET A 45 8.89 -0.65 2.15
C MET A 45 10.06 -1.62 2.21
N GLY A 46 10.11 -2.38 3.30
CA GLY A 46 10.98 -3.54 3.42
C GLY A 46 10.35 -4.73 2.71
N MET A 47 11.15 -5.39 1.87
CA MET A 47 10.79 -6.59 1.14
C MET A 47 11.20 -7.83 1.96
N ALA A 48 10.62 -8.99 1.64
CA ALA A 48 10.90 -10.25 2.35
C ALA A 48 12.36 -10.72 2.20
N ASP A 49 13.06 -10.27 1.16
CA ASP A 49 14.49 -10.52 0.91
C ASP A 49 15.42 -9.52 1.64
N GLY A 50 14.88 -8.58 2.41
CA GLY A 50 15.63 -7.57 3.15
C GLY A 50 15.97 -6.32 2.33
N ALA A 51 15.61 -6.25 1.05
CA ALA A 51 15.75 -5.02 0.28
C ALA A 51 14.75 -3.96 0.76
N VAL A 52 15.13 -2.68 0.64
CA VAL A 52 14.20 -1.56 0.81
C VAL A 52 13.93 -0.94 -0.55
N ARG A 53 12.67 -0.86 -0.93
CA ARG A 53 12.24 -0.28 -2.20
C ARG A 53 11.32 0.91 -1.96
N PHE A 54 11.42 1.90 -2.82
CA PHE A 54 10.45 3.00 -2.86
C PHE A 54 9.23 2.53 -3.68
N VAL A 55 8.03 2.73 -3.13
CA VAL A 55 6.76 2.42 -3.77
C VAL A 55 6.01 3.71 -4.00
N SER A 56 5.73 4.00 -5.26
CA SER A 56 4.96 5.18 -5.66
C SER A 56 3.52 5.11 -5.14
N GLU A 57 2.98 6.26 -4.76
CA GLU A 57 1.55 6.41 -4.46
C GLU A 57 0.64 6.16 -5.68
N ASN A 58 1.24 6.17 -6.88
CA ASN A 58 0.57 5.93 -8.17
C ASN A 58 0.85 4.52 -8.73
N ILE A 59 1.37 3.59 -7.91
CA ILE A 59 1.60 2.21 -8.32
C ILE A 59 0.33 1.55 -8.88
N ASN A 60 0.49 0.70 -9.91
CA ASN A 60 -0.61 -0.10 -10.41
C ASN A 60 -1.16 -1.02 -9.31
N LEU A 61 -2.48 -1.01 -9.10
CA LEU A 61 -3.13 -1.76 -8.01
C LEU A 61 -2.90 -3.28 -8.10
N SER A 62 -2.78 -3.83 -9.31
CA SER A 62 -2.49 -5.26 -9.47
C SER A 62 -1.06 -5.57 -9.03
N THR A 63 -0.08 -4.80 -9.51
CA THR A 63 1.33 -4.92 -9.06
C THR A 63 1.45 -4.79 -7.56
N TRP A 64 0.77 -3.82 -6.96
CA TRP A 64 0.73 -3.60 -5.51
C TRP A 64 0.18 -4.81 -4.74
N ARG A 65 -0.93 -5.39 -5.22
CA ARG A 65 -1.52 -6.59 -4.61
C ARG A 65 -0.59 -7.79 -4.71
N TYR A 66 0.03 -7.99 -5.88
CA TYR A 66 1.00 -9.06 -6.09
C TYR A 66 2.23 -8.92 -5.18
N LEU A 67 2.68 -7.69 -4.86
CA LEU A 67 3.79 -7.50 -3.91
C LEU A 67 3.53 -8.06 -2.50
N GLY A 68 2.27 -8.07 -2.06
CA GLY A 68 1.88 -8.64 -0.76
C GLY A 68 1.38 -10.07 -0.84
N SER A 69 1.30 -10.64 -2.05
CA SER A 69 0.81 -11.98 -2.31
C SER A 69 1.99 -12.94 -2.40
N MET A 70 1.92 -14.06 -1.69
CA MET A 70 3.00 -15.05 -1.64
C MET A 70 2.56 -16.30 -2.39
N GLY A 71 3.38 -16.78 -3.32
CA GLY A 71 3.14 -18.03 -4.04
C GLY A 71 2.03 -17.95 -5.10
N ASP A 72 1.72 -16.77 -5.62
CA ASP A 72 0.81 -16.58 -6.75
C ASP A 72 1.43 -16.95 -8.11
N GLY A 73 2.75 -17.09 -8.17
CA GLY A 73 3.50 -17.44 -9.39
C GLY A 73 3.82 -16.24 -10.28
N GLU A 74 3.50 -15.02 -9.85
CA GLU A 74 3.76 -13.80 -10.62
C GLU A 74 5.20 -13.31 -10.39
N VAL A 75 5.91 -13.00 -11.47
CA VAL A 75 7.25 -12.40 -11.41
C VAL A 75 7.12 -10.90 -11.65
N LEU A 76 7.33 -10.12 -10.60
CA LEU A 76 7.25 -8.66 -10.67
C LEU A 76 8.57 -8.04 -11.14
N GLY A 77 8.47 -7.10 -12.08
CA GLY A 77 9.58 -6.27 -12.56
C GLY A 77 9.87 -5.08 -11.65
N GLU A 78 10.36 -3.98 -12.22
CA GLU A 78 10.39 -2.70 -11.51
C GLU A 78 8.99 -2.09 -11.37
N PHE A 79 8.74 -1.40 -10.26
CA PHE A 79 7.46 -0.85 -9.86
C PHE A 79 7.62 0.44 -9.04
#